data_AF-A0A840ZSP9-F1
#
_entry.id   AF-A0A840ZSP9-F1
#
_cell.length_a   1.000
_cell.length_b   1.000
_cell.length_c   1.000
_cell.angle_alpha   90.00
_cell.angle_beta   90.00
_cell.angle_gamma   90.00
#
_symmetry.space_group_name_H-M   'P 1'
#
loop_
_entity.id
_entity.type
_entity.pdbx_description
1 polymer ?
#
loop_
_entity_poly.entity_id
_entity_poly.type
_entity_poly.pdbx_seq_one_letter_code
_entity_poly.pdbx_strand_id
1 'polypeptide(L)'
;MQDPRVSAMFGRDRAAAILAVVVVWLVYAFTFWTMRDAIAAAGLTGLMVGVGLCVVLLNTAAVAAMIRHYGEDRAAIYGMDLYYLDQLRALRRKGEV
;
A
#
# COMPACT_ATOMS: atom_id res chain seq x y z
N MET A 1 3.59 9.72 -24.48
CA MET A 1 2.65 10.48 -23.63
C MET A 1 1.91 9.46 -22.79
N GLN A 2 2.08 9.46 -21.46
CA GLN A 2 1.43 8.49 -20.57
C GLN A 2 -0.07 8.80 -20.48
N ASP A 3 -0.90 7.80 -20.71
CA ASP A 3 -2.36 7.93 -20.74
C ASP A 3 -2.89 8.35 -19.35
N PRO A 4 -3.71 9.43 -19.22
CA PRO A 4 -4.20 9.94 -17.94
C PRO A 4 -4.98 8.92 -17.09
N ARG A 5 -5.44 7.83 -17.71
CA ARG A 5 -6.21 6.77 -17.05
C ARG A 5 -5.32 5.80 -16.27
N VAL A 6 -4.08 5.59 -16.73
CA VAL A 6 -3.09 4.73 -16.08
C VAL A 6 -2.55 5.37 -14.79
N SER A 7 -2.37 6.69 -14.80
CA SER A 7 -1.95 7.43 -13.60
C SER A 7 -3.03 7.44 -12.51
N ALA A 8 -4.31 7.49 -12.88
CA ALA A 8 -5.43 7.46 -11.93
C ALA A 8 -5.59 6.11 -11.23
N MET A 9 -5.49 4.99 -11.97
CA MET A 9 -5.59 3.64 -11.39
C MET A 9 -4.44 3.38 -10.41
N PHE A 10 -3.20 3.69 -10.82
CA PHE A 10 -2.07 3.55 -9.91
C PHE A 10 -2.16 4.47 -8.69
N GLY A 11 -2.64 5.70 -8.87
CA GLY A 11 -2.82 6.63 -7.75
C GLY A 11 -3.71 6.03 -6.66
N ARG A 12 -4.72 5.26 -7.05
CA ARG A 12 -5.65 4.59 -6.14
C ARG A 12 -5.02 3.40 -5.43
N ASP A 13 -4.26 2.57 -6.13
CA ASP A 13 -3.55 1.43 -5.52
C ASP A 13 -2.47 1.90 -4.54
N ARG A 14 -1.74 2.96 -4.91
CA ARG A 14 -0.80 3.62 -4.00
C ARG A 14 -1.51 4.17 -2.76
N ALA A 15 -2.66 4.81 -2.93
CA ALA A 15 -3.44 5.32 -1.80
C ALA A 15 -3.93 4.19 -0.88
N ALA A 16 -4.38 3.06 -1.44
CA ALA A 16 -4.79 1.89 -0.69
C ALA A 16 -3.61 1.27 0.09
N ALA A 17 -2.43 1.16 -0.52
CA ALA A 17 -1.23 0.67 0.15
C ALA A 17 -0.80 1.59 1.32
N ILE A 18 -0.85 2.91 1.13
CA ILE A 18 -0.57 3.88 2.20
C ILE A 18 -1.62 3.77 3.31
N LEU A 19 -2.90 3.68 2.96
CA LEU A 19 -3.99 3.51 3.92
C LEU A 19 -3.77 2.26 4.78
N ALA A 20 -3.38 1.13 4.18
CA ALA A 20 -3.11 -0.10 4.91
C ALA A 20 -2.00 0.08 5.96
N VAL A 21 -0.90 0.77 5.62
CA VAL A 21 0.17 1.08 6.58
C VAL A 21 -0.36 1.98 7.71
N VAL A 22 -1.12 3.02 7.38
CA VAL A 22 -1.71 3.92 8.39
C VAL A 22 -2.62 3.14 9.36
N VAL A 23 -3.43 2.21 8.86
CA VAL A 23 -4.27 1.37 9.72
C VAL A 23 -3.43 0.53 10.66
N VAL A 24 -2.34 -0.10 10.18
CA VAL A 24 -1.41 -0.86 11.03
C VAL A 24 -0.81 0.03 12.12
N TRP A 25 -0.37 1.24 11.78
CA TRP A 25 0.14 2.21 12.75
C TRP A 25 -0.89 2.52 13.85
N LEU A 26 -2.14 2.78 13.47
CA LEU A 26 -3.21 3.08 14.42
C LEU A 26 -3.49 1.92 15.36
N VAL A 27 -3.54 0.68 14.83
CA VAL A 27 -3.74 -0.53 15.66
C VAL A 27 -2.59 -0.71 16.63
N TYR A 28 -1.35 -0.52 16.19
CA TYR A 28 -0.17 -0.64 17.06
C TYR A 28 -0.17 0.43 18.16
N ALA A 29 -0.40 1.69 17.80
CA ALA A 29 -0.46 2.80 18.74
C ALA A 29 -1.59 2.59 19.77
N PHE A 30 -2.76 2.17 19.32
CA PHE A 30 -3.89 1.86 20.19
C PHE A 30 -3.58 0.72 21.16
N THR A 31 -2.98 -0.37 20.67
CA THR A 31 -2.60 -1.53 21.50
C THR A 31 -1.57 -1.14 22.54
N PHE A 32 -0.52 -0.42 22.15
CA PHE A 32 0.51 0.08 23.06
C PHE A 32 -0.08 1.02 24.13
N TRP A 33 -0.95 1.94 23.72
CA TRP A 33 -1.61 2.86 24.63
C TRP A 33 -2.49 2.15 25.66
N THR A 34 -3.21 1.12 25.21
CA THR A 34 -4.10 0.31 26.05
C THR A 34 -3.32 -0.57 27.03
N MET A 35 -2.18 -1.12 26.60
CA MET A 35 -1.35 -2.01 27.43
C MET A 35 -0.25 -1.30 28.22
N ARG A 36 -0.13 0.03 28.13
CA ARG A 36 0.99 0.79 28.71
C ARG A 36 1.23 0.50 30.19
N ASP A 37 0.17 0.37 30.99
CA ASP A 37 0.29 0.18 32.43
C ASP A 37 0.77 -1.25 32.75
N ALA A 38 0.28 -2.25 31.99
CA ALA A 38 0.74 -3.64 32.10
C ALA A 38 2.21 -3.79 31.64
N ILE A 39 2.60 -3.11 30.56
CA ILE A 39 3.97 -3.10 30.05
C ILE A 39 4.91 -2.44 31.05
N ALA A 40 4.50 -1.31 31.64
CA ALA A 40 5.26 -0.58 32.65
C ALA A 40 5.43 -1.41 33.92
N ALA A 41 4.36 -2.06 34.40
CA ALA A 41 4.42 -2.95 35.55
C ALA A 41 5.38 -4.14 35.34
N ALA A 42 5.52 -4.63 34.11
CA ALA A 42 6.48 -5.67 33.75
C ALA A 42 7.91 -5.16 33.50
N GLY A 43 8.14 -3.83 33.53
CA GLY A 43 9.45 -3.25 33.20
C GLY A 43 9.86 -3.39 31.73
N LEU A 44 8.91 -3.67 30.83
CA LEU A 44 9.17 -3.99 29.42
C LEU A 44 9.03 -2.79 28.47
N THR A 45 8.83 -1.59 28.99
CA THR A 45 8.55 -0.39 28.18
C THR A 45 9.58 -0.15 27.09
N GLY A 46 10.88 -0.19 27.41
CA GLY A 46 11.94 0.02 26.43
C GLY A 46 11.94 -1.03 25.31
N LEU A 47 11.74 -2.31 25.67
CA LEU A 47 11.68 -3.41 24.71
C LEU A 47 10.48 -3.26 23.76
N MET A 48 9.29 -2.97 24.32
CA MET A 48 8.06 -2.81 23.54
C MET A 48 8.13 -1.61 22.60
N VAL A 49 8.71 -0.49 23.05
CA VAL A 49 8.95 0.67 22.19
C VAL A 49 9.91 0.32 21.06
N GLY A 50 11.02 -0.35 21.35
CA GLY A 50 12.01 -0.75 20.34
C GLY A 50 11.44 -1.71 19.29
N VAL A 51 10.75 -2.76 19.74
CA VAL A 51 10.10 -3.71 18.83
C VAL A 51 8.99 -3.04 18.02
N GLY A 52 8.16 -2.21 18.65
CA GLY A 52 7.10 -1.45 17.96
C GLY A 52 7.66 -0.54 16.88
N LEU A 53 8.74 0.19 17.17
CA LEU A 53 9.46 1.00 16.19
C LEU A 53 9.98 0.16 15.02
N CYS A 54 10.60 -0.99 15.29
CA CYS A 54 11.08 -1.88 14.24
C CYS A 54 9.94 -2.35 13.33
N VAL A 55 8.81 -2.82 13.89
CA VAL A 55 7.67 -3.29 13.10
C VAL A 55 7.13 -2.16 12.21
N VAL A 56 6.94 -0.98 12.80
CA VAL A 56 6.41 0.18 12.12
C VAL A 56 7.33 0.65 10.97
N LEU A 57 8.63 0.74 11.23
CA LEU A 57 9.63 1.18 10.24
C LEU A 57 9.79 0.15 9.12
N LEU A 58 9.93 -1.13 9.45
CA LEU A 58 10.09 -2.19 8.45
C LEU A 58 8.85 -2.34 7.57
N ASN A 59 7.65 -2.25 8.14
CA ASN A 59 6.41 -2.31 7.37
C ASN A 59 6.30 -1.11 6.41
N THR A 60 6.57 0.10 6.91
CA THR A 60 6.55 1.31 6.08
C THR A 60 7.61 1.26 4.98
N ALA A 61 8.82 0.78 5.29
CA ALA A 61 9.90 0.62 4.32
C ALA A 61 9.59 -0.42 3.24
N ALA A 62 8.98 -1.54 3.60
CA ALA A 62 8.56 -2.57 2.65
C ALA A 62 7.51 -2.03 1.68
N VAL A 63 6.51 -1.28 2.18
CA VAL A 63 5.50 -0.65 1.31
C VAL A 63 6.12 0.46 0.45
N ALA A 64 7.03 1.27 1.00
CA ALA A 64 7.75 2.26 0.22
C ALA A 64 8.59 1.63 -0.90
N ALA A 65 9.26 0.52 -0.61
CA ALA A 65 10.03 -0.25 -1.59
C ALA A 65 9.13 -0.85 -2.68
N MET A 66 7.98 -1.41 -2.29
CA MET A 66 6.97 -1.92 -3.22
C MET A 66 6.46 -0.82 -4.16
N ILE A 67 6.09 0.34 -3.61
CA ILE A 67 5.63 1.50 -4.39
C ILE A 67 6.73 2.01 -5.33
N ARG A 68 7.98 2.05 -4.87
CA ARG A 68 9.13 2.50 -5.67
C ARG A 68 9.41 1.54 -6.82
N HIS A 69 9.46 0.24 -6.54
CA HIS A 69 9.70 -0.79 -7.55
C HIS A 69 8.56 -0.87 -8.58
N TYR A 70 7.31 -0.73 -8.14
CA TYR A 70 6.15 -0.59 -9.05
C TYR A 70 6.13 0.73 -9.83
N GLY A 71 6.99 1.69 -9.51
CA GLY A 71 7.25 2.85 -10.35
C GLY A 71 8.11 2.53 -11.57
N GLU A 72 9.05 1.59 -11.43
CA GLU A 72 10.03 1.22 -12.45
C GLU A 72 9.44 0.25 -13.48
N ASP A 73 8.60 -0.71 -13.05
CA ASP A 73 7.95 -1.70 -13.95
C ASP A 73 6.59 -1.26 -14.53
N ARG A 74 6.12 -0.05 -14.18
CA ARG A 74 4.74 0.36 -14.45
C ARG A 74 4.40 0.53 -15.92
N ALA A 75 5.38 0.88 -16.75
CA ALA A 75 5.17 1.10 -18.18
C ALA A 75 4.83 -0.21 -18.93
N ALA A 76 5.33 -1.36 -18.45
CA ALA A 76 5.10 -2.66 -19.07
C ALA A 76 3.78 -3.29 -18.62
N ILE A 77 3.49 -3.30 -17.31
CA ILE A 77 2.31 -3.98 -16.76
C ILE A 77 1.01 -3.25 -17.12
N TYR A 78 0.96 -1.92 -16.92
CA TYR A 78 -0.27 -1.16 -17.16
C TYR A 78 -0.55 -0.89 -18.65
N GLY A 79 0.47 -0.96 -19.51
CA GLY A 79 0.30 -0.86 -20.95
C GLY A 79 -0.51 -2.05 -21.52
N MET A 80 -0.20 -3.27 -21.06
CA MET A 80 -0.92 -4.49 -21.49
C MET A 80 -2.38 -4.50 -21.02
N ASP A 81 -2.61 -4.13 -19.75
CA ASP A 81 -3.96 -4.15 -19.17
C ASP A 81 -4.87 -3.11 -19.83
N LEU A 82 -4.33 -1.92 -20.13
CA LEU A 82 -5.06 -0.88 -20.86
C LEU A 82 -5.36 -1.31 -22.30
N TYR A 83 -4.42 -2.00 -22.97
CA TYR A 83 -4.60 -2.54 -24.31
C TYR A 83 -5.76 -3.54 -24.39
N TYR A 84 -5.86 -4.48 -23.44
CA TYR A 84 -6.98 -5.42 -23.38
C TYR A 84 -8.31 -4.75 -23.02
N LEU A 85 -8.31 -3.77 -22.11
CA LEU A 85 -9.50 -2.97 -21.81
C LEU A 85 -10.02 -2.20 -23.02
N ASP A 86 -9.12 -1.64 -23.84
CA ASP A 86 -9.49 -0.96 -25.07
C ASP A 86 -9.97 -1.92 -26.15
N GLN A 87 -9.37 -3.12 -26.26
CA GLN A 87 -9.91 -4.18 -27.12
C GLN A 87 -11.34 -4.57 -26.71
N LEU A 88 -11.58 -4.83 -25.42
CA LEU A 88 -12.91 -5.17 -24.91
C LEU A 88 -13.94 -4.06 -25.18
N ARG A 89 -13.56 -2.79 -25.04
CA ARG A 89 -14.43 -1.66 -25.44
C ARG A 89 -14.63 -1.57 -26.95
N ALA A 90 -13.63 -1.92 -27.76
CA ALA A 90 -13.75 -1.94 -29.21
C ALA A 90 -14.71 -3.04 -29.68
N LEU A 91 -14.59 -4.25 -29.10
CA LEU A 91 -15.50 -5.37 -29.35
C LEU A 91 -16.94 -5.01 -28.95
N ARG A 92 -17.14 -4.42 -27.76
CA ARG A 92 -18.46 -3.97 -27.32
C ARG A 92 -19.03 -2.87 -28.23
N ARG A 93 -18.20 -1.96 -28.76
CA ARG A 93 -18.65 -0.94 -29.74
C ARG A 93 -19.00 -1.54 -31.10
N LYS A 94 -18.37 -2.65 -31.48
CA LYS A 94 -18.71 -3.42 -32.70
C LYS A 94 -19.93 -4.33 -32.52
N GLY A 95 -20.46 -4.49 -31.30
CA GLY A 95 -21.57 -5.39 -31.02
C GLY A 95 -21.21 -6.87 -31.09
N GLU A 96 -19.91 -7.19 -30.97
CA GLU A 96 -19.39 -8.56 -31.04
C GLU A 96 -19.39 -9.27 -29.66
N VAL A 97 -19.92 -8.61 -28.62
CA VAL A 97 -20.09 -9.11 -27.23
C VAL A 97 -21.33 -8.52 -26.59
#